data_AF-A0A2E7HL16-F1
#
_entry.id   AF-A0A2E7HL16-F1
#
_cell.length_a   1.000
_cell.length_b   1.000
_cell.length_c   1.000
_cell.angle_alpha   90.00
_cell.angle_beta   90.00
_cell.angle_gamma   90.00
#
_symmetry.space_group_name_H-M   'P 1'
#
loop_
_entity.id
_entity.type
_entity.pdbx_description
1 polymer ?
#
loop_
_entity_poly.entity_id
_entity_poly.type
_entity_poly.pdbx_seq_one_letter_code
_entity_poly.pdbx_strand_id
1 'polypeptide(L)'
;MCRRVFRAGLKHSLVDSKWPAFEEVFHDFVPGRVTLMNDEEMEACMGNKAIIRHWAKISSVRANAAAMQAVIKDHGSFGRWLADWPGDDIMGLWDRLAKDFSQLGGNSGPYFLRMVGKDTFVLTGDVIQGLIDAGVVAKKPTTKTDKAKVQAAFNGWAEETGWPLCQVSRILALSVG
;
A
#
# COMPACT_ATOMS: atom_id res chain seq x y z
N MET A 1 7.15 -3.18 -0.01
CA MET A 1 6.30 -2.58 1.04
C MET A 1 6.98 -1.42 1.76
N CYS A 2 8.07 -1.65 2.52
CA CYS A 2 8.75 -0.62 3.32
C CYS A 2 9.15 0.62 2.52
N ARG A 3 9.62 0.46 1.27
CA ARG A 3 9.96 1.60 0.39
C ARG A 3 8.79 2.56 0.17
N ARG A 4 7.57 2.02 0.03
CA ARG A 4 6.37 2.86 -0.09
C ARG A 4 6.08 3.61 1.21
N VAL A 5 6.26 2.98 2.37
CA VAL A 5 6.09 3.63 3.67
C VAL A 5 7.03 4.82 3.82
N PHE A 6 8.31 4.66 3.47
CA PHE A 6 9.27 5.76 3.56
C PHE A 6 9.01 6.87 2.54
N ARG A 7 8.62 6.54 1.31
CA ARG A 7 8.21 7.51 0.28
C ARG A 7 6.95 8.30 0.63
N ALA A 8 6.11 7.82 1.56
CA ALA A 8 4.91 8.56 2.00
C ALA A 8 5.30 9.94 2.57
N GLY A 9 4.86 11.01 1.91
CA GLY A 9 5.14 12.39 2.34
C GLY A 9 6.58 12.88 2.13
N LEU A 10 7.40 12.17 1.35
CA LEU A 10 8.77 12.56 1.04
C LEU A 10 9.05 12.47 -0.46
N LYS A 11 10.00 13.26 -0.95
CA LYS A 11 10.49 13.17 -2.33
C LYS A 11 11.04 11.76 -2.57
N HIS A 12 10.57 11.08 -3.62
CA HIS A 12 10.99 9.71 -3.91
C HIS A 12 12.52 9.60 -4.07
N SER A 13 13.13 10.54 -4.79
CA SER A 13 14.59 10.60 -5.00
C SER A 13 15.40 10.66 -3.70
N LEU A 14 14.89 11.33 -2.67
CA LEU A 14 15.53 11.39 -1.34
C LEU A 14 15.51 10.03 -0.64
N VAL A 15 14.39 9.30 -0.74
CA VAL A 15 14.28 7.97 -0.14
C VAL A 15 15.13 6.98 -0.92
N ASP A 16 15.12 7.09 -2.25
CA ASP A 16 15.80 6.17 -3.15
C ASP A 16 17.31 6.25 -3.04
N SER A 17 17.88 7.46 -2.87
CA SER A 17 19.32 7.63 -2.66
C SER A 17 19.82 7.04 -1.34
N LYS A 18 18.93 6.85 -0.36
CA LYS A 18 19.25 6.25 0.95
C LYS A 18 18.92 4.76 1.00
N TRP A 19 18.30 4.20 -0.04
CA TRP A 19 17.77 2.84 -0.01
C TRP A 19 18.83 1.73 0.24
N PRO A 20 20.06 1.82 -0.30
CA PRO A 20 21.10 0.84 0.03
C PRO A 20 21.42 0.78 1.53
N ALA A 21 21.48 1.92 2.21
CA ALA A 21 21.70 1.96 3.66
C ALA A 21 20.52 1.37 4.45
N PHE A 22 19.30 1.47 3.92
CA PHE A 22 18.14 0.78 4.49
C PHE A 22 18.25 -0.74 4.34
N GLU A 23 18.70 -1.23 3.19
CA GLU A 23 18.90 -2.66 2.94
C GLU A 23 19.95 -3.22 3.91
N GLU A 24 21.08 -2.53 4.11
CA GLU A 24 22.08 -2.91 5.10
C GLU A 24 21.53 -2.95 6.54
N VAL A 25 20.89 -1.86 6.98
CA VAL A 25 20.37 -1.74 8.36
C VAL A 25 19.28 -2.76 8.67
N PHE A 26 18.43 -3.08 7.69
CA PHE A 26 17.31 -4.00 7.87
C PHE A 26 17.57 -5.38 7.24
N HIS A 27 18.83 -5.79 7.13
CA HIS A 27 19.21 -7.14 6.69
C HIS A 27 18.55 -7.58 5.38
N ASP A 28 18.65 -6.74 4.35
CA ASP A 28 18.01 -6.90 3.03
C ASP A 28 16.49 -7.08 3.09
N PHE A 29 15.88 -6.62 4.18
CA PHE A 29 14.47 -6.80 4.50
C PHE A 29 14.02 -8.27 4.58
N VAL A 30 14.92 -9.20 4.90
CA VAL A 30 14.54 -10.59 5.16
C VAL A 30 13.61 -10.65 6.38
N PRO A 31 12.31 -11.02 6.23
CA PRO A 31 11.32 -10.84 7.30
C PRO A 31 11.71 -11.53 8.61
N GLY A 32 12.27 -12.75 8.52
CA GLY A 32 12.77 -13.50 9.68
C GLY A 32 13.84 -12.74 10.47
N ARG A 33 14.81 -12.13 9.77
CA ARG A 33 15.90 -11.37 10.42
C ARG A 33 15.39 -10.08 11.03
N VAL A 34 14.59 -9.33 10.27
CA VAL A 34 14.02 -8.04 10.71
C VAL A 34 13.13 -8.22 11.95
N THR A 35 12.32 -9.28 12.00
CA THR A 35 11.46 -9.55 13.17
C THR A 35 12.27 -9.84 14.44
N LEU A 36 13.49 -10.37 14.31
CA LEU A 36 14.38 -10.68 15.43
C LEU A 36 15.21 -9.49 15.90
N MET A 37 15.16 -8.35 15.21
CA MET A 37 15.86 -7.13 15.65
C MET A 37 15.30 -6.69 17.01
N ASN A 38 16.19 -6.54 18.00
CA ASN A 38 15.83 -6.15 19.36
C ASN A 38 15.56 -4.62 19.44
N ASP A 39 15.12 -4.15 20.61
CA ASP A 39 14.76 -2.74 20.79
C ASP A 39 15.98 -1.80 20.69
N GLU A 40 17.15 -2.23 21.16
CA GLU A 40 18.39 -1.45 21.07
C GLU A 40 18.82 -1.24 19.61
N GLU A 41 18.72 -2.28 18.76
CA GLU A 41 18.98 -2.19 17.32
C GLU A 41 17.99 -1.26 16.62
N MET A 42 16.71 -1.34 16.99
CA MET A 42 15.68 -0.44 16.46
C MET A 42 15.91 1.01 16.90
N GLU A 43 16.30 1.25 18.14
CA GLU A 43 16.64 2.57 18.66
C GLU A 43 17.92 3.14 18.01
N ALA A 44 18.92 2.30 17.77
CA ALA A 44 20.16 2.69 17.08
C ALA A 44 19.89 3.25 15.68
N CYS A 45 18.81 2.80 15.01
CA CYS A 45 18.37 3.36 13.73
C CYS A 45 18.04 4.87 13.82
N MET A 46 17.58 5.36 14.96
CA MET A 46 17.32 6.79 15.17
C MET A 46 18.61 7.62 15.29
N GLY A 47 19.76 6.99 15.57
CA GLY A 47 21.08 7.62 15.51
C GLY A 47 21.70 7.63 14.10
N ASN A 48 21.26 6.72 13.22
CA ASN A 48 21.88 6.51 11.92
C ASN A 48 21.47 7.60 10.89
N LYS A 49 22.44 8.44 10.49
CA LYS A 49 22.23 9.53 9.51
C LYS A 49 22.12 9.03 8.06
N ALA A 50 22.53 7.80 7.78
CA ALA A 50 22.44 7.22 6.44
C ALA A 50 20.98 6.98 6.04
N ILE A 51 20.10 6.67 7.00
CA ILE A 51 18.66 6.44 6.77
C ILE A 51 17.79 7.65 7.19
N ILE A 52 16.48 7.54 6.96
CA ILE A 52 15.50 8.54 7.37
C ILE A 52 15.07 8.26 8.81
N ARG A 53 15.43 9.17 9.72
CA ARG A 53 15.18 9.07 11.16
C ARG A 53 13.74 9.45 11.49
N HIS A 54 12.82 8.49 11.36
CA HIS A 54 11.41 8.66 11.70
C HIS A 54 10.90 7.43 12.43
N TRP A 55 10.76 7.52 13.75
CA TRP A 55 10.48 6.38 14.61
C TRP A 55 9.30 5.54 14.15
N ALA A 56 8.13 6.15 13.89
CA ALA A 56 6.95 5.38 13.48
C ALA A 56 7.07 4.68 12.11
N LYS A 57 8.03 5.09 11.26
CA LYS A 57 8.31 4.42 9.98
C LYS A 57 9.35 3.31 10.18
N ILE A 58 10.37 3.57 10.98
CA ILE A 58 11.37 2.57 11.38
C ILE A 58 10.69 1.41 12.13
N SER A 59 9.92 1.69 13.18
CA SER A 59 9.20 0.67 13.94
C SER A 59 8.21 -0.12 13.10
N SER A 60 7.62 0.50 12.07
CA SER A 60 6.74 -0.21 11.12
C SER A 60 7.47 -1.30 10.33
N VAL A 61 8.79 -1.20 10.10
CA VAL A 61 9.56 -2.23 9.36
C VAL A 61 9.53 -3.56 10.12
N ARG A 62 9.80 -3.53 11.44
CA ARG A 62 9.75 -4.72 12.31
C ARG A 62 8.34 -5.28 12.46
N ALA A 63 7.35 -4.40 12.68
CA ALA A 63 5.95 -4.81 12.78
C ALA A 63 5.44 -5.46 11.49
N ASN A 64 5.78 -4.88 10.34
CA ASN A 64 5.38 -5.39 9.03
C ASN A 64 6.10 -6.69 8.65
N ALA A 65 7.34 -6.89 9.10
CA ALA A 65 8.04 -8.17 8.94
C ALA A 65 7.34 -9.28 9.73
N ALA A 66 6.91 -9.01 10.97
CA ALA A 66 6.16 -9.97 11.77
C ALA A 66 4.79 -10.31 11.15
N ALA A 67 4.04 -9.30 10.69
CA ALA A 67 2.79 -9.51 9.97
C ALA A 67 2.98 -10.31 8.67
N MET A 68 4.06 -10.03 7.92
CA MET A 68 4.38 -10.78 6.71
C MET A 68 4.69 -12.25 7.02
N GLN A 69 5.40 -12.54 8.11
CA GLN A 69 5.65 -13.93 8.53
C GLN A 69 4.36 -14.68 8.89
N ALA A 70 3.39 -14.01 9.51
CA ALA A 70 2.07 -14.60 9.76
C ALA A 70 1.36 -14.97 8.45
N VAL A 71 1.36 -14.06 7.46
CA VAL A 71 0.80 -14.35 6.12
C VAL A 71 1.55 -15.50 5.43
N ILE A 72 2.88 -15.52 5.50
CA ILE A 72 3.70 -16.59 4.91
C ILE A 72 3.39 -17.93 5.58
N LYS A 73 3.18 -17.96 6.89
CA LYS A 73 2.79 -19.17 7.62
C LYS A 73 1.45 -19.73 7.13
N ASP A 74 0.48 -18.87 6.91
CA ASP A 74 -0.89 -19.28 6.55
C ASP A 74 -1.06 -19.56 5.04
N HIS A 75 -0.29 -18.88 4.19
CA HIS A 75 -0.46 -18.90 2.72
C HIS A 75 0.78 -19.38 1.95
N GLY A 76 1.87 -19.72 2.64
CA GLY A 76 3.15 -20.17 2.08
C GLY A 76 4.01 -19.05 1.46
N SER A 77 3.40 -17.98 0.94
CA SER A 77 4.12 -16.84 0.36
C SER A 77 3.28 -15.57 0.39
N PHE A 78 3.90 -14.45 0.79
CA PHE A 78 3.26 -13.14 0.75
C PHE A 78 2.94 -12.68 -0.68
N GLY A 79 3.84 -12.95 -1.64
CA GLY A 79 3.61 -12.62 -3.04
C GLY A 79 2.46 -13.42 -3.65
N ARG A 80 2.37 -14.72 -3.31
CA ARG A 80 1.26 -15.57 -3.73
C ARG A 80 -0.06 -15.11 -3.11
N TRP A 81 -0.06 -14.79 -1.82
CA TRP A 81 -1.24 -14.24 -1.13
C TRP A 81 -1.77 -12.97 -1.81
N LEU A 82 -0.90 -12.05 -2.24
CA LEU A 82 -1.31 -10.87 -3.02
C LEU A 82 -1.83 -11.23 -4.41
N ALA A 83 -1.17 -12.13 -5.12
CA ALA A 83 -1.56 -12.56 -6.46
C ALA A 83 -2.94 -13.24 -6.45
N ASP A 84 -3.15 -14.17 -5.53
CA ASP A 84 -4.36 -14.99 -5.40
C ASP A 84 -5.57 -14.20 -4.85
N TRP A 85 -5.37 -12.99 -4.33
CA TRP A 85 -6.47 -12.14 -3.87
C TRP A 85 -7.44 -11.80 -5.02
N PRO A 86 -8.77 -11.96 -4.87
CA PRO A 86 -9.72 -11.69 -5.95
C PRO A 86 -9.67 -10.24 -6.45
N GLY A 87 -9.60 -10.04 -7.77
CA GLY A 87 -9.49 -8.70 -8.37
C GLY A 87 -10.75 -7.84 -8.15
N ASP A 88 -11.90 -8.49 -8.02
CA ASP A 88 -13.21 -7.90 -7.74
C ASP A 88 -13.41 -7.53 -6.26
N ASP A 89 -12.49 -7.91 -5.37
CA ASP A 89 -12.44 -7.53 -3.94
C ASP A 89 -11.14 -6.76 -3.60
N ILE A 90 -10.69 -5.87 -4.49
CA ILE A 90 -9.44 -5.13 -4.26
C ILE A 90 -9.50 -4.20 -3.04
N MET A 91 -10.66 -3.63 -2.70
CA MET A 91 -10.82 -2.83 -1.47
C MET A 91 -10.78 -3.71 -0.21
N GLY A 92 -11.22 -4.97 -0.28
CA GLY A 92 -10.99 -5.95 0.78
C GLY A 92 -9.51 -6.17 1.02
N LEU A 93 -8.69 -6.22 -0.04
CA LEU A 93 -7.23 -6.28 0.10
C LEU A 93 -6.68 -5.02 0.77
N TRP A 94 -7.19 -3.84 0.42
CA TRP A 94 -6.76 -2.59 1.07
C TRP A 94 -7.07 -2.59 2.56
N ASP A 95 -8.28 -3.02 2.94
CA ASP A 95 -8.69 -3.11 4.33
C ASP A 95 -7.83 -4.11 5.10
N ARG A 96 -7.48 -5.25 4.47
CA ARG A 96 -6.57 -6.24 5.08
C ARG A 96 -5.15 -5.70 5.25
N LEU A 97 -4.62 -5.01 4.24
CA LEU A 97 -3.33 -4.32 4.33
C LEU A 97 -3.31 -3.26 5.43
N ALA A 98 -4.36 -2.45 5.53
CA ALA A 98 -4.46 -1.38 6.54
C ALA A 98 -4.62 -1.92 7.96
N LYS A 99 -5.27 -3.08 8.12
CA LYS A 99 -5.50 -3.73 9.42
C LYS A 99 -4.27 -4.46 9.93
N ASP A 100 -3.63 -5.24 9.06
CA ASP A 100 -2.58 -6.18 9.48
C ASP A 100 -1.19 -5.56 9.42
N PHE A 101 -1.00 -4.51 8.61
CA PHE A 101 0.29 -3.86 8.41
C PHE A 101 0.26 -2.38 8.83
N SER A 102 1.35 -1.93 9.44
CA SER A 102 1.56 -0.56 9.84
C SER A 102 1.96 0.32 8.65
N GLN A 103 1.46 1.56 8.64
CA GLN A 103 1.71 2.58 7.60
C GLN A 103 1.14 2.25 6.20
N LEU A 104 0.21 1.29 6.09
CA LEU A 104 -0.46 0.93 4.84
C LEU A 104 -1.92 1.41 4.72
N GLY A 105 -2.39 2.24 5.64
CA GLY A 105 -3.71 2.88 5.55
C GLY A 105 -3.84 3.93 4.43
N GLY A 106 -5.08 4.30 4.12
CA GLY A 106 -5.40 5.28 3.08
C GLY A 106 -4.82 4.89 1.72
N ASN A 107 -4.22 5.84 1.01
CA ASN A 107 -3.64 5.56 -0.30
C ASN A 107 -2.30 4.77 -0.24
N SER A 108 -1.70 4.56 0.94
CA SER A 108 -0.42 3.83 1.03
C SER A 108 -0.53 2.38 0.57
N GLY A 109 -1.61 1.67 0.93
CA GLY A 109 -1.94 0.33 0.46
C GLY A 109 -1.99 0.24 -1.07
N PRO A 110 -2.92 0.94 -1.76
CA PRO A 110 -3.02 0.87 -3.22
C PRO A 110 -1.78 1.36 -3.96
N TYR A 111 -1.06 2.36 -3.45
CA TYR A 111 0.23 2.72 -4.05
C TYR A 111 1.28 1.62 -3.90
N PHE A 112 1.30 0.90 -2.77
CA PHE A 112 2.16 -0.26 -2.61
C PHE A 112 1.77 -1.36 -3.61
N LEU A 113 0.49 -1.67 -3.76
CA LEU A 113 -0.02 -2.64 -4.74
C LEU A 113 0.43 -2.30 -6.17
N ARG A 114 0.30 -1.03 -6.58
CA ARG A 114 0.81 -0.56 -7.89
C ARG A 114 2.32 -0.75 -8.03
N MET A 115 3.10 -0.50 -6.98
CA MET A 115 4.55 -0.69 -7.01
C MET A 115 4.97 -2.16 -7.19
N VAL A 116 4.13 -3.11 -6.77
CA VAL A 116 4.40 -4.55 -6.91
C VAL A 116 3.61 -5.21 -8.04
N GLY A 117 2.90 -4.42 -8.85
CA GLY A 117 2.17 -4.91 -10.03
C GLY A 117 0.83 -5.59 -9.76
N LYS A 118 0.28 -5.51 -8.53
CA LYS A 118 -1.11 -5.93 -8.27
C LYS A 118 -2.05 -4.85 -8.79
N ASP A 119 -2.96 -5.22 -9.70
CA ASP A 119 -3.90 -4.28 -10.28
C ASP A 119 -4.84 -3.69 -9.22
N THR A 120 -5.04 -2.37 -9.28
CA THR A 120 -5.81 -1.59 -8.31
C THR A 120 -6.06 -0.17 -8.81
N PHE A 121 -7.14 0.44 -8.33
CA PHE A 121 -7.36 1.89 -8.41
C PHE A 121 -6.69 2.64 -7.24
N VAL A 122 -6.69 3.97 -7.27
CA VAL A 122 -6.22 4.84 -6.17
C VAL A 122 -7.20 5.99 -6.02
N LEU A 123 -7.65 6.26 -4.80
CA LEU A 123 -8.59 7.36 -4.52
C LEU A 123 -7.83 8.68 -4.34
N THR A 124 -7.34 9.23 -5.45
CA THR A 124 -6.85 10.63 -5.50
C THR A 124 -8.03 11.60 -5.46
N GLY A 125 -7.75 12.91 -5.32
CA GLY A 125 -8.79 13.95 -5.37
C GLY A 125 -9.60 13.85 -6.66
N ASP A 126 -8.93 13.74 -7.79
CA ASP A 126 -9.56 13.68 -9.11
C ASP A 126 -10.38 12.41 -9.32
N VAL A 127 -9.89 11.25 -8.87
CA VAL A 127 -10.67 9.99 -8.90
C VAL A 127 -11.92 10.10 -8.03
N ILE A 128 -11.79 10.71 -6.85
CA ILE A 128 -12.95 10.96 -5.96
C ILE A 128 -13.94 11.89 -6.65
N GLN A 129 -13.48 12.95 -7.31
CA GLN A 129 -14.35 13.87 -8.04
C GLN A 129 -15.06 13.15 -9.19
N GLY A 130 -14.36 12.34 -9.98
CA GLY A 130 -14.96 11.59 -11.08
C GLY A 130 -15.99 10.56 -10.59
N LEU A 131 -15.76 9.93 -9.44
CA LEU A 131 -16.75 9.06 -8.79
C LEU A 131 -18.01 9.84 -8.34
N ILE A 132 -17.85 11.11 -7.95
CA ILE A 132 -18.97 11.99 -7.59
C ILE A 132 -19.75 12.40 -8.84
N ASP A 133 -19.05 12.82 -9.90
CA ASP A 133 -19.67 13.25 -11.16
C ASP A 133 -20.41 12.08 -11.85
N ALA A 134 -19.88 10.87 -11.73
CA ALA A 134 -20.53 9.64 -12.19
C ALA A 134 -21.68 9.15 -11.28
N GLY A 135 -21.99 9.86 -10.19
CA GLY A 135 -23.07 9.51 -9.26
C GLY A 135 -22.82 8.27 -8.39
N VAL A 136 -21.59 7.78 -8.32
CA VAL A 136 -21.24 6.57 -7.55
C VAL A 136 -21.28 6.85 -6.04
N VAL A 137 -20.75 8.01 -5.62
CA VAL A 137 -20.75 8.48 -4.22
C VAL A 137 -21.03 9.98 -4.16
N ALA A 138 -21.60 10.46 -3.05
CA ALA A 138 -21.89 11.90 -2.90
C ALA A 138 -20.70 12.72 -2.39
N LYS A 139 -19.69 12.05 -1.82
CA LYS A 139 -18.49 12.65 -1.23
C LYS A 139 -17.39 11.60 -1.14
N LYS A 140 -16.23 12.00 -0.61
CA LYS A 140 -15.12 11.08 -0.32
C LYS A 140 -15.60 9.80 0.38
N PRO A 141 -15.36 8.60 -0.18
CA PRO A 141 -15.88 7.35 0.36
C PRO A 141 -15.13 6.95 1.63
N THR A 142 -15.77 7.12 2.79
CA THR A 142 -15.20 6.74 4.10
C THR A 142 -15.98 5.61 4.77
N THR A 143 -17.25 5.41 4.42
CA THR A 143 -18.11 4.38 5.00
C THR A 143 -17.95 3.05 4.29
N LYS A 144 -18.31 1.94 4.95
CA LYS A 144 -18.33 0.60 4.34
C LYS A 144 -19.22 0.56 3.10
N THR A 145 -20.38 1.22 3.17
CA THR A 145 -21.34 1.31 2.06
C THR A 145 -20.76 2.06 0.87
N ASP A 146 -20.11 3.20 1.09
CA ASP A 146 -19.50 3.97 0.00
C ASP A 146 -18.34 3.21 -0.65
N LYS A 147 -17.49 2.54 0.15
CA LYS A 147 -16.44 1.67 -0.37
C LYS A 147 -17.01 0.55 -1.25
N ALA A 148 -18.08 -0.11 -0.81
CA ALA A 148 -18.73 -1.16 -1.61
C ALA A 148 -19.27 -0.63 -2.95
N LYS A 149 -19.86 0.57 -2.96
CA LYS A 149 -20.31 1.22 -4.22
C LYS A 149 -19.14 1.51 -5.16
N VAL A 150 -18.02 2.01 -4.62
CA VAL A 150 -16.82 2.28 -5.41
C VAL A 150 -16.23 0.99 -5.98
N GLN A 151 -16.11 -0.07 -5.19
CA GLN A 151 -15.66 -1.39 -5.67
C GLN A 151 -16.56 -1.88 -6.82
N ALA A 152 -17.88 -1.84 -6.63
CA ALA A 152 -18.84 -2.29 -7.63
C ALA A 152 -18.74 -1.47 -8.94
N ALA A 153 -18.60 -0.14 -8.84
CA ALA A 153 -18.44 0.72 -10.01
C ALA A 153 -17.16 0.38 -10.79
N PHE A 154 -16.02 0.25 -10.09
CA PHE A 154 -14.76 -0.11 -10.73
C PHE A 154 -14.78 -1.50 -11.36
N ASN A 155 -15.42 -2.48 -10.72
CA ASN A 155 -15.60 -3.82 -11.29
C ASN A 155 -16.44 -3.76 -12.55
N GLY A 156 -17.59 -3.08 -12.52
CA GLY A 156 -18.48 -2.93 -13.67
C GLY A 156 -17.79 -2.24 -14.84
N TRP A 157 -17.08 -1.13 -14.60
CA TRP A 157 -16.35 -0.45 -15.66
C TRP A 157 -15.20 -1.29 -16.24
N ALA A 158 -14.50 -2.07 -15.41
CA ALA A 158 -13.46 -2.98 -15.89
C ALA A 158 -14.05 -4.11 -16.75
N GLU A 159 -15.21 -4.65 -16.37
CA GLU A 159 -15.94 -5.65 -17.14
C GLU A 159 -16.41 -5.09 -18.49
N GLU A 160 -17.02 -3.90 -18.49
CA GLU A 160 -17.53 -3.24 -19.70
C GLU A 160 -16.42 -2.87 -20.70
N THR A 161 -15.28 -2.41 -20.19
CA THR A 161 -14.17 -1.90 -21.03
C THR A 161 -13.12 -2.94 -21.36
N GLY A 162 -13.03 -4.02 -20.59
CA GLY A 162 -11.92 -4.97 -20.62
C GLY A 162 -10.60 -4.39 -20.12
N TRP A 163 -10.60 -3.21 -19.49
CA TRP A 163 -9.39 -2.56 -18.99
C TRP A 163 -9.11 -2.86 -17.51
N PRO A 164 -7.83 -2.93 -17.11
CA PRO A 164 -7.46 -3.09 -15.70
C PRO A 164 -7.85 -1.86 -14.87
N LEU A 165 -8.10 -2.08 -13.57
CA LEU A 165 -8.55 -1.07 -12.60
C LEU A 165 -7.62 0.14 -12.56
N CYS A 166 -6.31 -0.07 -12.71
CA CYS A 166 -5.35 1.03 -12.73
C CYS A 166 -5.52 1.98 -13.93
N GLN A 167 -5.95 1.47 -15.09
CA GLN A 167 -6.22 2.27 -16.28
C GLN A 167 -7.56 2.99 -16.14
N VAL A 168 -8.62 2.28 -15.75
CA VAL A 168 -9.94 2.89 -15.44
C VAL A 168 -9.77 4.02 -14.42
N SER A 169 -8.98 3.78 -13.37
CA SER A 169 -8.65 4.79 -12.35
C SER A 169 -7.96 6.03 -12.93
N ARG A 170 -7.07 5.85 -13.90
CA ARG A 170 -6.37 6.98 -14.52
C ARG A 170 -7.29 7.76 -15.47
N ILE A 171 -8.14 7.06 -16.20
CA ILE A 171 -9.11 7.67 -17.11
C ILE A 171 -10.11 8.50 -16.33
N LEU A 172 -10.66 7.96 -15.24
CA LEU A 172 -11.57 8.70 -14.36
C LEU A 172 -10.90 9.93 -13.73
N ALA A 173 -9.62 9.84 -13.39
CA ALA A 173 -8.87 11.01 -12.89
C ALA A 173 -8.68 12.10 -13.96
N LEU A 174 -8.59 11.71 -15.24
CA LEU A 174 -8.40 12.64 -16.36
C LEU A 174 -9.72 13.15 -16.95
N SER A 175 -10.86 12.59 -16.55
CA SER A 175 -12.18 13.05 -16.99
C SER A 175 -12.69 14.26 -16.21
N VAL A 176 -12.04 14.61 -15.10
CA VAL A 176 -12.39 15.78 -14.29
C VAL A 176 -11.44 16.93 -14.60
N GLY A 177 -11.99 18.11 -14.84
CA GLY A 177 -11.29 19.34 -15.21
C GLY A 177 -12.06 20.58 -14.76
#